data_AF-A0A5N6YS87-F1
#
_entry.id   AF-A0A5N6YS87-F1
#
_cell.length_a   1.000
_cell.length_b   1.000
_cell.length_c   1.000
_cell.angle_alpha   90.00
_cell.angle_beta   90.00
_cell.angle_gamma   90.00
#
_symmetry.space_group_name_H-M   'P 1'
#
loop_
_entity.id
_entity.type
_entity.pdbx_description
1 polymer ?
#
loop_
_entity_poly.entity_id
_entity_poly.type
_entity_poly.pdbx_seq_one_letter_code
_entity_poly.pdbx_strand_id
1 'polypeptide(L)'
;MDGLFVDVNRPVKHVDRKAIYTRLEARINYLHDFLDFNSADVEALTSGSKYIKALIPAVVNIVYKKLLEQDITARAFHTRDTSDETPIEEFYNEESPQILRRKMFLRWYLVKLCSDPTQTEFWR
;
A
#
# COMPACT_ATOMS: atom_id res chain seq x y z
N MET A 1 19.81 -17.48 12.16
CA MET A 1 18.60 -17.12 12.92
C MET A 1 19.06 -16.22 14.03
N ASP A 2 19.24 -14.94 13.74
CA ASP A 2 19.56 -13.95 14.76
C ASP A 2 18.24 -13.51 15.38
N GLY A 3 18.06 -13.86 16.65
CA GLY A 3 16.88 -13.49 17.41
C GLY A 3 16.75 -11.98 17.50
N LEU A 4 15.51 -11.48 17.37
CA LEU A 4 15.15 -10.12 17.74
C LEU A 4 15.41 -9.93 19.24
N PHE A 5 16.64 -9.55 19.58
CA PHE A 5 16.95 -8.98 20.89
C PHE A 5 16.38 -7.57 20.91
N VAL A 6 15.23 -7.41 21.56
CA VAL A 6 14.72 -6.09 21.93
C VAL A 6 15.70 -5.54 22.96
N ASP A 7 16.47 -4.52 22.58
CA ASP A 7 17.31 -3.77 23.52
C ASP A 7 16.44 -3.16 24.61
N VAL A 8 16.53 -3.74 25.81
CA VAL A 8 15.74 -3.39 26.99
C VAL A 8 16.07 -1.99 27.53
N ASN A 9 17.13 -1.34 27.03
CA ASN A 9 17.57 -0.01 27.43
C ASN A 9 17.31 1.08 26.38
N ARG A 10 16.44 0.85 25.39
CA ARG A 10 16.15 1.87 24.38
C ARG A 10 15.43 3.07 25.02
N PRO A 11 16.02 4.28 25.02
CA PRO A 11 15.37 5.45 25.62
C PRO A 11 14.09 5.79 24.88
N VAL A 12 13.07 6.23 25.61
CA VAL A 12 11.82 6.72 25.02
C VAL A 12 12.12 7.97 24.19
N LYS A 13 11.90 7.88 22.87
CA LYS A 13 12.01 9.02 21.96
C LYS A 13 10.75 9.89 22.08
N HIS A 14 10.93 11.19 22.25
CA HIS A 14 9.80 12.13 22.20
C HIS A 14 9.30 12.31 20.77
N VAL A 15 7.98 12.29 20.58
CA VAL A 15 7.31 12.54 19.30
C VAL A 15 6.24 13.60 19.52
N ASP A 16 6.37 14.75 18.86
CA ASP A 16 5.36 15.81 18.94
C ASP A 16 4.12 15.44 18.12
N ARG A 17 2.98 15.34 18.80
CA ARG A 17 1.71 14.96 18.17
C ARG A 17 1.33 15.91 17.03
N LYS A 18 1.49 17.22 17.24
CA LYS A 18 1.09 18.23 16.25
C LYS A 18 1.92 18.10 14.98
N ALA A 19 3.23 17.91 15.11
CA ALA A 19 4.16 17.75 14.01
C ALA A 19 3.82 16.56 13.10
N ILE A 20 3.39 15.42 13.65
CA ILE A 20 2.95 14.27 12.85
C ILE A 20 1.77 14.66 11.93
N TYR A 21 0.82 15.46 12.40
CA TYR A 21 -0.31 15.86 11.55
C TYR A 21 0.04 17.00 10.59
N THR A 22 0.97 17.88 10.92
CA THR A 22 1.21 19.13 10.16
C THR A 22 2.50 19.16 9.33
N ARG A 23 3.48 18.29 9.58
CA ARG A 23 4.79 18.30 8.91
C ARG A 23 5.10 16.94 8.29
N LEU A 24 5.22 16.90 6.96
CA LEU A 24 5.53 15.68 6.22
C LEU A 24 6.84 15.04 6.68
N GLU A 25 7.91 15.83 6.80
CA GLU A 25 9.22 15.35 7.25
C GLU A 25 9.17 14.72 8.64
N ALA A 26 8.41 15.30 9.58
CA ALA A 26 8.24 14.71 10.91
C ALA A 26 7.54 13.35 10.87
N ARG A 27 6.59 13.15 9.95
CA ARG A 27 5.97 11.84 9.73
C ARG A 27 6.93 10.83 9.14
N ILE A 28 7.69 11.22 8.12
CA ILE A 28 8.65 10.35 7.45
C ILE A 28 9.70 9.90 8.46
N ASN A 29 10.32 10.84 9.19
CA ASN A 29 11.34 10.52 10.19
C ASN A 29 10.78 9.63 11.29
N TYR A 30 9.56 9.89 11.78
CA TYR A 30 8.91 9.02 12.76
C TYR A 30 8.70 7.60 12.22
N LEU A 31 8.22 7.45 10.98
CA LEU A 31 7.97 6.13 10.38
C LEU A 31 9.27 5.38 10.10
N HIS A 32 10.31 6.06 9.61
CA HIS A 32 11.64 5.47 9.45
C HIS A 32 12.16 4.91 10.78
N ASP A 33 12.11 5.72 11.84
CA ASP A 33 12.54 5.31 13.17
C ASP A 33 11.68 4.18 13.77
N PHE A 34 10.37 4.24 13.57
CA PHE A 34 9.41 3.30 14.18
C PHE A 34 9.40 1.94 13.49
N LEU A 35 9.47 1.92 12.16
CA LEU A 35 9.50 0.69 11.36
C LEU A 35 10.91 0.11 11.21
N ASP A 36 11.92 0.79 11.78
CA ASP A 36 13.33 0.52 11.55
C ASP A 36 13.72 0.54 10.06
N PHE A 37 13.00 1.35 9.27
CA PHE A 37 13.18 1.46 7.84
C PHE A 37 14.45 2.27 7.55
N ASN A 38 15.48 1.58 7.12
CA ASN A 38 16.83 2.09 7.00
C ASN A 38 17.38 1.95 5.56
N SER A 39 18.67 2.24 5.38
CA SER A 39 19.30 2.20 4.05
C SER A 39 19.26 0.82 3.40
N ALA A 40 19.30 -0.27 4.19
CA ALA A 40 19.22 -1.63 3.67
C ALA A 40 17.84 -1.92 3.07
N ASP A 41 16.76 -1.42 3.68
CA ASP A 41 15.40 -1.54 3.14
C ASP A 41 15.26 -0.75 1.83
N VAL A 42 15.80 0.46 1.80
CA VAL A 42 15.83 1.29 0.58
C VAL A 42 16.57 0.58 -0.55
N GLU A 43 17.73 -0.02 -0.26
CA GLU A 43 18.51 -0.77 -1.23
C GLU A 43 17.76 -2.01 -1.75
N ALA A 44 17.13 -2.77 -0.84
CA ALA A 44 16.32 -3.94 -1.18
C ALA A 44 15.14 -3.56 -2.09
N LEU A 45 14.42 -2.49 -1.76
CA LEU A 45 13.32 -1.98 -2.56
C LEU A 45 13.81 -1.47 -3.93
N THR A 46 14.90 -0.71 -3.96
CA THR A 46 15.46 -0.13 -5.18
C THR A 46 15.93 -1.23 -6.14
N SER A 47 16.70 -2.19 -5.65
CA SER A 47 17.21 -3.31 -6.45
C SER A 47 16.10 -4.24 -6.96
N GLY A 48 15.08 -4.50 -6.13
CA GLY A 48 13.92 -5.32 -6.47
C GLY A 48 12.91 -4.64 -7.40
N SER A 49 12.85 -3.30 -7.40
CA SER A 49 11.79 -2.52 -8.04
C SER A 49 11.55 -2.87 -9.51
N LYS A 50 12.61 -3.11 -10.29
CA LYS A 50 12.50 -3.43 -11.73
C LYS A 50 11.78 -4.76 -11.98
N TYR A 51 12.00 -5.74 -11.11
CA TYR A 51 11.38 -7.06 -11.23
C TYR A 51 9.90 -6.99 -10.83
N ILE A 52 9.59 -6.26 -9.75
CA ILE A 52 8.21 -6.05 -9.29
C ILE A 52 7.42 -5.28 -10.35
N LYS A 53 7.98 -4.19 -10.90
CA LYS A 53 7.34 -3.38 -11.95
C LYS A 53 6.88 -4.20 -13.16
N ALA A 54 7.70 -5.15 -13.60
CA ALA A 54 7.35 -6.04 -14.71
C ALA A 54 6.13 -6.93 -14.40
N LEU A 55 5.92 -7.29 -13.14
CA LEU A 55 4.83 -8.16 -12.70
C LEU A 55 3.53 -7.42 -12.38
N ILE A 56 3.56 -6.09 -12.19
CA ILE A 56 2.40 -5.27 -11.80
C ILE A 56 1.14 -5.56 -12.63
N PRO A 57 1.18 -5.63 -13.98
CA PRO A 57 -0.03 -5.88 -14.77
C PRO A 57 -0.72 -7.20 -14.42
N ALA A 58 0.07 -8.26 -14.20
CA ALA A 58 -0.41 -9.59 -13.85
C ALA A 58 -0.93 -9.64 -12.41
N VAL A 59 -0.18 -9.08 -11.46
CA VAL A 59 -0.57 -9.01 -10.05
C VAL A 59 -1.92 -8.30 -9.91
N VAL A 60 -2.09 -7.14 -10.55
CA VAL A 60 -3.35 -6.39 -10.49
C VAL A 60 -4.51 -7.20 -11.07
N ASN A 61 -4.31 -7.90 -12.18
CA ASN A 61 -5.36 -8.75 -12.74
C ASN A 61 -5.76 -9.88 -11.78
N ILE A 62 -4.79 -10.55 -11.17
CA ILE A 62 -5.04 -11.64 -10.21
C ILE A 62 -5.81 -11.13 -8.98
N VAL A 63 -5.42 -9.98 -8.42
CA VAL A 63 -6.10 -9.39 -7.26
C VAL A 63 -7.57 -9.10 -7.59
N TYR A 64 -7.87 -8.48 -8.73
CA TYR A 64 -9.27 -8.18 -9.07
C TYR A 64 -10.08 -9.43 -9.43
N LYS A 65 -9.48 -10.46 -10.02
CA LYS A 65 -10.14 -11.77 -10.15
C LYS A 65 -10.58 -12.27 -8.78
N LYS A 66 -9.66 -12.29 -7.80
CA LYS A 66 -9.95 -12.74 -6.44
C LYS A 66 -11.01 -11.90 -5.72
N LEU A 67 -10.98 -10.58 -5.88
CA LEU A 67 -11.98 -9.70 -5.26
C LEU A 67 -13.38 -9.84 -5.90
N LEU A 68 -13.46 -10.25 -7.17
CA LEU A 68 -14.74 -10.43 -7.86
C LEU A 68 -15.28 -11.88 -7.77
N GLU A 69 -14.47 -12.82 -7.28
CA GLU A 69 -14.87 -14.23 -7.07
C GLU A 69 -15.81 -14.41 -5.87
N GLN A 70 -15.80 -13.50 -4.89
CA GLN A 70 -16.60 -13.59 -3.68
C GLN A 70 -17.57 -12.40 -3.61
N ASP A 71 -18.84 -12.67 -3.30
CA ASP A 71 -19.89 -11.65 -3.22
C ASP A 71 -19.58 -10.56 -2.19
N ILE A 72 -19.09 -10.93 -1.01
CA ILE A 72 -18.73 -10.01 0.07
C ILE A 72 -17.67 -8.99 -0.35
N THR A 73 -16.71 -9.37 -1.19
CA THR A 73 -15.69 -8.47 -1.71
C THR A 73 -16.15 -7.73 -2.96
N ALA A 74 -16.91 -8.38 -3.84
CA ALA A 74 -17.43 -7.76 -5.06
C ALA A 74 -18.46 -6.65 -4.75
N ARG A 75 -19.28 -6.85 -3.71
CA ARG A 75 -20.27 -5.91 -3.19
C ARG A 75 -19.68 -4.56 -2.83
N ALA A 76 -18.48 -4.54 -2.26
CA ALA A 76 -17.79 -3.30 -1.88
C ALA A 76 -17.59 -2.34 -3.07
N PHE A 77 -17.58 -2.83 -4.31
CA PHE A 77 -17.47 -1.99 -5.50
C PHE A 77 -18.75 -1.25 -5.88
N HIS A 78 -19.90 -1.67 -5.33
CA HIS A 78 -21.23 -1.07 -5.52
C HIS A 78 -21.62 -0.17 -4.36
N THR A 79 -21.66 -0.72 -3.14
CA THR A 79 -22.18 -0.04 -1.94
C THR A 79 -21.12 0.83 -1.26
N ARG A 80 -19.83 0.55 -1.50
CA ARG A 80 -18.68 1.12 -0.77
C ARG A 80 -18.66 0.76 0.72
N ASP A 81 -19.51 -0.17 1.15
CA ASP A 81 -19.63 -0.67 2.51
C ASP A 81 -19.96 -2.17 2.44
N THR A 82 -19.08 -3.00 3.00
CA THR A 82 -19.26 -4.46 2.99
C THR A 82 -20.35 -4.94 3.95
N SER A 83 -20.88 -4.07 4.82
CA SER A 83 -22.00 -4.38 5.72
C SER A 83 -23.37 -4.03 5.12
N ASP A 84 -23.40 -3.37 3.95
CA ASP A 84 -24.64 -3.00 3.25
C ASP A 84 -25.19 -4.18 2.44
N GLU A 85 -26.25 -4.79 2.95
CA GLU A 85 -26.93 -5.95 2.36
C GLU A 85 -27.95 -5.59 1.26
N THR A 86 -27.98 -4.35 0.78
CA THR A 86 -28.87 -3.95 -0.33
C THR A 86 -28.72 -4.93 -1.51
N PRO A 87 -29.81 -5.52 -2.04
CA PRO A 87 -29.72 -6.47 -3.14
C PRO A 87 -29.00 -5.88 -4.37
N ILE A 88 -28.06 -6.64 -4.93
CA ILE A 88 -27.34 -6.28 -6.15
C ILE A 88 -27.87 -7.18 -7.27
N GLU A 89 -28.45 -6.58 -8.31
CA GLU A 89 -28.98 -7.31 -9.46
C GLU A 89 -27.87 -7.94 -10.31
N GLU A 90 -26.80 -7.18 -10.56
CA GLU A 90 -25.66 -7.63 -11.36
C GLU A 90 -24.34 -7.15 -10.75
N PHE A 91 -23.44 -8.11 -10.47
CA PHE A 91 -22.09 -7.79 -10.01
C PHE A 91 -21.20 -7.32 -11.15
N TYR A 92 -20.28 -6.40 -10.84
CA TYR A 92 -19.26 -6.03 -11.80
C TYR A 92 -18.33 -7.21 -12.11
N ASN A 93 -17.86 -7.26 -13.35
CA ASN A 93 -16.86 -8.21 -13.81
C ASN A 93 -15.57 -7.48 -14.20
N GLU A 94 -14.58 -8.22 -14.67
CA GLU A 94 -13.27 -7.68 -15.00
C GLU A 94 -13.26 -6.63 -16.12
N GLU A 95 -14.30 -6.62 -16.95
CA GLU A 95 -14.48 -5.72 -18.09
C GLU A 95 -15.36 -4.51 -17.75
N SER A 96 -16.03 -4.52 -16.60
CA SER A 96 -16.82 -3.39 -16.14
C SER A 96 -15.96 -2.12 -16.05
N PRO A 97 -16.41 -0.97 -16.59
CA PRO A 97 -15.62 0.27 -16.60
C PRO A 97 -15.10 0.71 -15.22
N GLN A 98 -15.89 0.45 -14.17
CA GLN A 98 -15.57 0.72 -12.77
C GLN A 98 -14.36 -0.11 -12.31
N ILE A 99 -14.27 -1.37 -12.72
CA ILE A 99 -13.17 -2.27 -12.39
C ILE A 99 -11.93 -1.93 -13.20
N LEU A 100 -12.08 -1.65 -14.50
CA LEU A 100 -10.97 -1.23 -15.36
C LEU A 100 -10.28 0.05 -14.84
N ARG A 101 -11.05 1.05 -14.41
CA ARG A 101 -10.52 2.28 -13.79
C ARG A 101 -9.77 2.00 -12.50
N ARG A 102 -10.30 1.14 -11.63
CA ARG A 102 -9.64 0.80 -10.36
C ARG A 102 -8.39 -0.07 -10.59
N LYS A 103 -8.39 -0.98 -11.56
CA LYS A 103 -7.20 -1.71 -12.03
C LYS A 103 -6.13 -0.73 -12.52
N MET A 104 -6.51 0.26 -13.33
CA MET A 104 -5.58 1.31 -13.79
C MET A 104 -4.98 2.06 -12.61
N PHE A 105 -5.82 2.56 -11.68
CA PHE A 105 -5.34 3.25 -10.49
C PHE A 105 -4.36 2.39 -9.68
N LEU A 106 -4.68 1.13 -9.41
CA LEU A 106 -3.81 0.24 -8.64
C LEU A 106 -2.48 -0.02 -9.34
N ARG A 107 -2.47 -0.16 -10.68
CA ARG A 107 -1.22 -0.28 -11.44
C ARG A 107 -0.33 0.94 -11.24
N TRP A 108 -0.91 2.15 -11.37
CA TRP A 108 -0.17 3.40 -11.21
C TRP A 108 0.35 3.56 -9.79
N TYR A 109 -0.47 3.22 -8.79
CA TYR A 109 -0.07 3.23 -7.39
C TYR A 109 1.10 2.28 -7.12
N LEU A 110 1.04 1.03 -7.60
CA LEU A 110 2.14 0.07 -7.42
C LEU A 110 3.42 0.49 -8.16
N VAL A 111 3.29 1.13 -9.34
CA VAL A 111 4.45 1.69 -10.05
C VAL A 111 5.10 2.81 -9.24
N LYS A 112 4.29 3.71 -8.66
CA LYS A 112 4.75 4.78 -7.75
C LYS A 112 5.38 4.21 -6.49
N LEU A 113 4.80 3.16 -5.91
CA LEU A 113 5.36 2.47 -4.74
C LEU A 113 6.75 1.87 -5.02
N CYS A 114 7.02 1.49 -6.27
CA CYS A 114 8.33 1.04 -6.72
C CYS A 114 9.24 2.19 -7.21
N SER A 115 8.93 3.46 -6.91
CA SER A 115 9.82 4.60 -7.16
C SER A 115 10.76 4.82 -5.97
N ASP A 116 11.78 5.66 -6.16
CA ASP A 116 12.85 5.85 -5.17
C ASP A 116 12.33 6.55 -3.90
N PRO A 117 12.29 5.86 -2.73
CA PRO A 117 11.75 6.43 -1.49
C PRO A 117 12.64 7.50 -0.87
N THR A 118 13.85 7.73 -1.38
CA THR A 118 14.72 8.82 -0.90
C THR A 118 14.33 10.18 -1.49
N GLN A 119 13.52 10.20 -2.55
CA GLN A 119 13.08 11.43 -3.20
C GLN A 119 11.82 11.97 -2.52
N THR A 120 11.78 13.28 -2.24
CA THR A 120 10.58 13.95 -1.68
C THR A 120 9.31 13.68 -2.50
N GLU A 121 9.46 13.54 -3.81
CA GLU A 121 8.36 13.24 -4.73
C GLU A 121 7.69 11.90 -4.43
N PHE A 122 8.40 10.91 -3.86
CA PHE A 122 7.80 9.64 -3.44
C PHE A 122 6.70 9.84 -2.38
N TRP A 123 6.91 10.82 -1.50
CA TRP A 123 6.08 11.08 -0.33
C TRP A 123 5.00 12.15 -0.53
N ARG A 124 4.91 12.71 -1.74
CA ARG A 124 3.94 13.74 -2.12
C ARG A 124 2.74 13.17 -2.86
#